data_AF-A0A6V7XNS1-F1
#
_entry.id   AF-A0A6V7XNS1-F1
#
_cell.length_a   1.000
_cell.length_b   1.000
_cell.length_c   1.000
_cell.angle_alpha   90.00
_cell.angle_beta   90.00
_cell.angle_gamma   90.00
#
_symmetry.space_group_name_H-M   'P 1'
#
loop_
_entity.id
_entity.type
_entity.pdbx_description
1 polymer ?
#
loop_
_entity_poly.entity_id
_entity_poly.type
_entity_poly.pdbx_seq_one_letter_code
_entity_poly.pdbx_strand_id
1 'polypeptide(L)'
;MRALLSCLFNDDGQDSVGTGATFDPDERWSNVYREREKNSIYKWVGIRTGGELISVYEKEGEEGLYNDGQSPQLIKFADYVRWKKSVNIEFGISDEKEDFNEAKSAFREHEAQWRLNKRGVEGETLIHLLLNREEPVCQEIARILVNKYPGLAKDIYLGEDMFGQSCLHLSIVHDDYDTVQLLLESGASVNARATGDFFMPEDWEEKDIKTMDYQGYAYYGEYPLAFAACFENKDIYDLLYGANPDLQDMFGNTVLHMCVIKNKNAMYSYAVRHWHKPAHTNIVNHASYTPLTLATKLGRRQIFYEMLELMKVEFWRFSDMTCSAYPLDALDTIRPDGSTSVFFKLK
;
A
#
# COMPACT_ATOMS: atom_id res chain seq x y z
N MET A 1 -5.55 3.99 10.03
CA MET A 1 -7.02 3.81 9.90
C MET A 1 -7.73 5.17 9.89
N ARG A 2 -7.83 5.92 11.00
CA ARG A 2 -8.43 7.27 10.99
C ARG A 2 -7.80 8.27 10.01
N ALA A 3 -6.48 8.28 9.83
CA ALA A 3 -5.81 9.19 8.87
C ALA A 3 -6.08 8.82 7.39
N LEU A 4 -6.05 7.52 7.07
CA LEU A 4 -6.44 6.98 5.74
C LEU A 4 -7.90 7.34 5.40
N LEU A 5 -8.78 7.31 6.39
CA LEU A 5 -10.20 7.60 6.23
C LEU A 5 -10.52 9.10 6.32
N SER A 6 -9.75 9.90 7.08
CA SER A 6 -9.94 11.35 7.14
C SER A 6 -9.49 12.03 5.85
N CYS A 7 -8.36 11.65 5.26
CA CYS A 7 -7.89 12.26 4.00
C CYS A 7 -8.88 12.10 2.84
N LEU A 8 -9.73 11.06 2.85
CA LEU A 8 -10.71 10.82 1.78
C LEU A 8 -12.06 11.51 2.02
N PHE A 9 -12.41 11.81 3.28
CA PHE A 9 -13.77 12.22 3.65
C PHE A 9 -13.92 13.30 4.77
N ASN A 10 -12.86 13.80 5.41
CA ASN A 10 -12.94 14.88 6.41
C ASN A 10 -11.71 15.80 6.45
N ASP A 11 -11.99 17.10 6.31
CA ASP A 11 -11.14 18.27 6.59
C ASP A 11 -10.31 18.13 7.88
N ASP A 12 -9.03 18.47 7.78
CA ASP A 12 -8.36 19.33 8.77
C ASP A 12 -7.25 20.10 8.04
N GLY A 13 -7.53 21.38 7.75
CA GLY A 13 -6.55 22.28 7.14
C GLY A 13 -5.35 22.49 8.06
N GLN A 14 -4.17 22.17 7.57
CA GLN A 14 -2.92 22.75 8.08
C GLN A 14 -2.01 23.13 6.92
N ASP A 15 -1.86 24.45 6.76
CA ASP A 15 -1.01 25.12 5.80
C ASP A 15 0.47 24.86 6.08
N SER A 16 1.22 24.48 5.04
CA SER A 16 2.66 24.73 4.98
C SER A 16 2.99 25.47 3.69
N VAL A 17 3.24 26.77 3.82
CA VAL A 17 3.60 27.68 2.74
C VAL A 17 5.04 27.42 2.29
N GLY A 18 5.19 26.97 1.04
CA GLY A 18 6.47 26.89 0.32
C GLY A 18 6.30 27.50 -1.07
N THR A 19 6.96 28.63 -1.32
CA THR A 19 6.78 29.48 -2.51
C THR A 19 7.40 28.90 -3.78
N GLY A 20 6.60 28.78 -4.86
CA GLY A 20 7.07 28.61 -6.23
C GLY A 20 5.95 28.23 -7.21
N ALA A 21 5.53 29.19 -8.06
CA ALA A 21 4.40 29.18 -9.00
C ALA A 21 3.01 29.33 -8.34
N THR A 22 2.14 30.13 -8.97
CA THR A 22 0.77 30.44 -8.52
C THR A 22 -0.12 29.20 -8.64
N PHE A 23 -0.05 28.34 -7.63
CA PHE A 23 -0.92 27.18 -7.45
C PHE A 23 -1.60 27.37 -6.09
N ASP A 24 -2.90 27.70 -6.11
CA ASP A 24 -3.68 27.85 -4.88
C ASP A 24 -4.25 26.47 -4.51
N PRO A 25 -3.81 25.87 -3.38
CA PRO A 25 -4.38 24.61 -2.90
C PRO A 25 -5.90 24.69 -2.76
N ASP A 26 -6.46 25.82 -2.33
CA ASP A 26 -7.92 25.93 -2.15
C ASP A 26 -8.68 25.81 -3.47
N GLU A 27 -8.08 26.24 -4.59
CA GLU A 27 -8.67 26.14 -5.93
C GLU A 27 -8.66 24.70 -6.45
N ARG A 28 -7.56 23.95 -6.27
CA ARG A 28 -7.48 22.54 -6.67
C ARG A 28 -8.53 21.71 -5.89
N TRP A 29 -8.67 21.94 -4.59
CA TRP A 29 -9.61 21.17 -3.76
C TRP A 29 -11.06 21.54 -4.12
N SER A 30 -11.34 22.82 -4.34
CA SER A 30 -12.65 23.28 -4.82
C SER A 30 -13.05 22.65 -6.16
N ASN A 31 -12.09 22.48 -7.08
CA ASN A 31 -12.32 21.81 -8.36
C ASN A 31 -12.58 20.30 -8.17
N VAL A 32 -11.84 19.62 -7.29
CA VAL A 32 -12.10 18.22 -6.89
C VAL A 32 -13.51 18.03 -6.37
N TYR A 33 -13.98 18.88 -5.47
CA TYR A 33 -15.34 18.80 -4.97
C TYR A 33 -16.39 18.96 -6.07
N ARG A 34 -16.18 19.92 -6.97
CA ARG A 34 -17.10 20.19 -8.08
C ARG A 34 -17.20 19.01 -9.06
N GLU A 35 -16.08 18.36 -9.37
CA GLU A 35 -16.08 17.20 -10.27
C GLU A 35 -16.62 15.94 -9.59
N ARG A 36 -16.38 15.76 -8.27
CA ARG A 36 -17.02 14.70 -7.48
C ARG A 36 -18.55 14.83 -7.48
N GLU A 37 -19.09 16.04 -7.37
CA GLU A 37 -20.55 16.25 -7.43
C GLU A 37 -21.15 15.95 -8.81
N LYS A 38 -20.38 16.06 -9.89
CA LYS A 38 -20.86 15.75 -11.24
C LYS A 38 -20.87 14.26 -11.52
N ASN A 39 -19.86 13.55 -11.04
CA ASN A 39 -19.62 12.15 -11.37
C ASN A 39 -20.66 11.21 -10.73
N SER A 40 -21.18 10.28 -11.54
CA SER A 40 -22.27 9.38 -11.17
C SER A 40 -21.91 8.45 -10.00
N ILE A 41 -20.67 7.99 -9.89
CA ILE A 41 -20.29 7.03 -8.83
C ILE A 41 -20.49 7.63 -7.43
N TYR A 42 -20.08 8.88 -7.20
CA TYR A 42 -20.26 9.51 -5.89
C TYR A 42 -21.72 9.78 -5.56
N LYS A 43 -22.57 10.02 -6.57
CA LYS A 43 -24.03 10.12 -6.39
C LYS A 43 -24.63 8.79 -5.97
N TRP A 44 -24.20 7.69 -6.58
CA TRP A 44 -24.70 6.35 -6.28
C TRP A 44 -24.41 5.93 -4.85
N VAL A 45 -23.17 6.16 -4.39
CA VAL A 45 -22.75 5.83 -3.02
C VAL A 45 -23.40 6.79 -1.99
N GLY A 46 -23.83 7.98 -2.42
CA GLY A 46 -24.61 8.93 -1.62
C GLY A 46 -23.81 9.54 -0.48
N ILE A 47 -23.40 10.80 -0.61
CA ILE A 47 -22.47 11.48 0.33
C ILE A 47 -23.08 11.68 1.74
N ARG A 48 -24.42 11.61 1.92
CA ARG A 48 -25.07 12.01 3.19
C ARG A 48 -26.22 11.17 3.71
N THR A 49 -26.89 10.40 2.87
CA THR A 49 -28.05 9.61 3.27
C THR A 49 -27.97 8.33 2.47
N GLY A 50 -27.72 7.20 3.14
CA GLY A 50 -27.72 5.87 2.52
C GLY A 50 -28.96 5.73 1.64
N GLY A 51 -28.75 5.87 0.33
CA GLY A 51 -29.79 5.85 -0.69
C GLY A 51 -29.73 4.55 -1.48
N GLU A 52 -30.72 4.35 -2.35
CA GLU A 52 -31.01 3.13 -3.13
C GLU A 52 -29.88 2.69 -4.08
N LEU A 53 -28.70 2.35 -3.54
CA LEU A 53 -27.50 1.97 -4.28
C LEU A 53 -27.79 0.86 -5.30
N ILE A 54 -28.65 -0.10 -4.93
CA ILE A 54 -29.03 -1.23 -5.77
C ILE A 54 -29.91 -0.76 -6.95
N SER A 55 -30.93 0.06 -6.72
CA SER A 55 -31.87 0.48 -7.79
C SER A 55 -31.21 1.38 -8.83
N VAL A 56 -30.25 2.19 -8.40
CA VAL A 56 -29.48 3.10 -9.27
C VAL A 56 -28.38 2.32 -10.00
N TYR A 57 -27.71 1.39 -9.34
CA TYR A 57 -26.72 0.52 -9.99
C TYR A 57 -27.35 -0.39 -11.04
N GLU A 58 -28.54 -0.95 -10.81
CA GLU A 58 -29.25 -1.76 -11.80
C GLU A 58 -29.64 -0.97 -13.07
N LYS A 59 -29.77 0.35 -12.98
CA LYS A 59 -30.11 1.22 -14.13
C LYS A 59 -28.90 1.72 -14.90
N GLU A 60 -27.82 2.08 -14.21
CA GLU A 60 -26.69 2.83 -14.81
C GLU A 60 -25.31 2.18 -14.57
N GLY A 61 -25.23 1.21 -13.66
CA GLY A 61 -23.97 0.61 -13.20
C GLY A 61 -23.34 -0.36 -14.19
N GLU A 62 -24.15 -1.10 -14.95
CA GLU A 62 -23.66 -2.09 -15.93
C GLU A 62 -22.92 -1.41 -17.10
N GLU A 63 -23.30 -0.19 -17.47
CA GLU A 63 -22.60 0.60 -18.51
C GLU A 63 -21.17 1.01 -18.09
N GLY A 64 -20.86 0.93 -16.80
CA GLY A 64 -19.55 1.23 -16.23
C GLY A 64 -18.52 0.13 -16.44
N LEU A 65 -18.92 -1.08 -16.84
CA LEU A 65 -18.04 -2.25 -16.93
C LEU A 65 -17.57 -2.50 -18.37
N TYR A 66 -16.32 -2.94 -18.54
CA TYR A 66 -15.84 -3.46 -19.82
C TYR A 66 -16.56 -4.78 -20.14
N ASN A 67 -16.90 -5.00 -21.40
CA ASN A 67 -17.56 -6.22 -21.87
C ASN A 67 -18.76 -6.66 -21.01
N ASP A 68 -19.54 -5.68 -20.51
CA ASP A 68 -20.71 -5.89 -19.64
C ASP A 68 -20.40 -6.75 -18.39
N GLY A 69 -19.15 -6.67 -17.90
CA GLY A 69 -18.69 -7.39 -16.72
C GLY A 69 -18.24 -8.83 -16.98
N GLN A 70 -18.35 -9.34 -18.21
CA GLN A 70 -18.02 -10.74 -18.53
C GLN A 70 -16.52 -11.03 -18.46
N SER A 71 -15.69 -10.08 -18.89
CA SER A 71 -14.24 -10.24 -18.92
C SER A 71 -13.52 -8.90 -18.73
N PRO A 72 -12.49 -8.85 -17.86
CA PRO A 72 -11.71 -7.64 -17.69
C PRO A 72 -10.94 -7.30 -18.97
N GLN A 73 -10.60 -6.03 -19.13
CA GLN A 73 -9.82 -5.52 -20.25
C GLN A 73 -8.40 -5.18 -19.79
N LEU A 74 -7.40 -5.52 -20.60
CA LEU A 74 -6.03 -5.07 -20.39
C LEU A 74 -5.93 -3.55 -20.63
N ILE A 75 -5.54 -2.82 -19.60
CA ILE A 75 -5.30 -1.38 -19.67
C ILE A 75 -3.85 -1.13 -20.04
N LYS A 76 -3.65 -0.48 -21.19
CA LYS A 76 -2.32 -0.10 -21.68
C LYS A 76 -1.93 1.28 -21.16
N PHE A 77 -0.64 1.58 -21.17
CA PHE A 77 -0.12 2.89 -20.79
C PHE A 77 -0.78 4.03 -21.59
N ALA A 78 -1.04 3.80 -22.90
CA ALA A 78 -1.71 4.79 -23.75
C ALA A 78 -3.14 5.12 -23.30
N ASP A 79 -3.88 4.16 -22.74
CA ASP A 79 -5.24 4.39 -22.25
C ASP A 79 -5.22 5.15 -20.93
N TYR A 80 -4.26 4.82 -20.05
CA TYR A 80 -3.99 5.58 -18.82
C TYR A 80 -3.65 7.04 -19.11
N VAL A 81 -2.76 7.32 -20.07
CA VAL A 81 -2.39 8.69 -20.45
C VAL A 81 -3.59 9.45 -21.01
N ARG A 82 -4.46 8.81 -21.82
CA ARG A 82 -5.70 9.45 -22.31
C ARG A 82 -6.64 9.79 -21.17
N TRP A 83 -6.81 8.88 -20.21
CA TRP A 83 -7.63 9.12 -19.02
C TRP A 83 -7.06 10.27 -18.19
N LYS A 84 -5.77 10.24 -17.84
CA LYS A 84 -5.11 11.29 -17.04
C LYS A 84 -5.20 12.67 -17.70
N LYS A 85 -5.04 12.75 -19.03
CA LYS A 85 -5.26 14.01 -19.78
C LYS A 85 -6.70 14.52 -19.69
N SER A 86 -7.70 13.63 -19.75
CA SER A 86 -9.11 14.00 -19.59
C SER A 86 -9.36 14.60 -18.22
N VAL A 87 -8.83 13.93 -17.19
CA VAL A 87 -8.95 14.36 -15.79
C VAL A 87 -8.24 15.70 -15.55
N ASN A 88 -7.03 15.89 -16.07
CA ASN A 88 -6.32 17.17 -15.98
C ASN A 88 -7.11 18.34 -16.61
N ILE A 89 -7.78 18.09 -17.74
CA ILE A 89 -8.66 19.09 -18.39
C ILE A 89 -9.85 19.42 -17.49
N GLU A 90 -10.47 18.43 -16.86
CA GLU A 90 -11.57 18.63 -15.90
C GLU A 90 -11.13 19.47 -14.69
N PHE A 91 -9.89 19.30 -14.25
CA PHE A 91 -9.27 20.09 -13.19
C PHE A 91 -8.79 21.49 -13.61
N GLY A 92 -8.90 21.84 -14.89
CA GLY A 92 -8.39 23.11 -15.42
C GLY A 92 -6.86 23.19 -15.48
N ILE A 93 -6.16 22.07 -15.28
CA ILE A 93 -4.70 21.97 -15.37
C ILE A 93 -4.34 21.91 -16.86
N SER A 94 -3.95 23.05 -17.41
CA SER A 94 -3.57 23.21 -18.82
C SER A 94 -2.07 23.12 -19.02
N ASP A 95 -1.43 22.07 -18.50
CA ASP A 95 0.02 21.91 -18.70
C ASP A 95 0.33 21.12 -19.98
N GLU A 96 0.79 21.86 -21.00
CA GLU A 96 1.46 21.32 -22.20
C GLU A 96 2.82 20.65 -21.88
N LYS A 97 3.22 20.58 -20.59
CA LYS A 97 4.55 20.18 -20.13
C LYS A 97 4.62 18.85 -19.35
N GLU A 98 3.51 18.17 -19.11
CA GLU A 98 3.57 16.80 -18.57
C GLU A 98 4.02 15.83 -19.68
N ASP A 99 5.33 15.63 -19.77
CA ASP A 99 5.92 14.54 -20.55
C ASP A 99 5.55 13.20 -19.89
N PHE A 100 4.46 12.60 -20.35
CA PHE A 100 4.06 11.23 -19.99
C PHE A 100 5.07 10.23 -20.54
N ASN A 101 6.19 10.07 -19.85
CA ASN A 101 7.21 9.10 -20.16
C ASN A 101 6.92 7.78 -19.44
N GLU A 102 6.63 6.73 -20.21
CA GLU A 102 6.41 5.38 -19.70
C GLU A 102 7.55 4.89 -18.81
N ALA A 103 8.80 5.24 -19.14
CA ALA A 103 9.98 4.82 -18.37
C ALA A 103 10.06 5.45 -16.97
N LYS A 104 9.42 6.60 -16.76
CA LYS A 104 9.36 7.30 -15.47
C LYS A 104 8.06 7.00 -14.70
N SER A 105 7.07 6.42 -15.36
CA SER A 105 5.78 6.14 -14.73
C SER A 105 5.84 4.87 -13.87
N ALA A 106 5.18 4.93 -12.72
CA ALA A 106 4.89 3.76 -11.89
C ALA A 106 3.84 2.83 -12.54
N PHE A 107 3.13 3.29 -13.58
CA PHE A 107 2.10 2.51 -14.25
C PHE A 107 2.66 1.23 -14.88
N ARG A 108 1.95 0.14 -14.65
CA ARG A 108 2.17 -1.16 -15.28
C ARG A 108 0.86 -1.63 -15.87
N GLU A 109 0.94 -2.21 -17.07
CA GLU A 109 -0.23 -2.78 -17.72
C GLU A 109 -0.85 -3.84 -16.82
N HIS A 110 -2.15 -3.73 -16.61
CA HIS A 110 -2.91 -4.63 -15.74
C HIS A 110 -4.32 -4.78 -16.28
N GLU A 111 -4.98 -5.84 -15.85
CA GLU A 111 -6.39 -6.07 -16.19
C GLU A 111 -7.29 -5.24 -15.27
N ALA A 112 -8.26 -4.57 -15.86
CA ALA A 112 -9.27 -3.80 -15.15
C ALA A 112 -10.66 -4.15 -15.68
N GLN A 113 -11.66 -4.17 -14.80
CA GLN A 113 -13.05 -4.43 -15.20
C GLN A 113 -13.83 -3.12 -15.34
N TRP A 114 -13.54 -2.12 -14.49
CA TRP A 114 -14.23 -0.83 -14.57
C TRP A 114 -13.65 0.08 -15.66
N ARG A 115 -14.52 0.63 -16.50
CA ARG A 115 -14.15 1.53 -17.62
C ARG A 115 -13.48 2.80 -17.12
N LEU A 116 -12.32 3.14 -17.68
CA LEU A 116 -11.53 4.30 -17.26
C LEU A 116 -12.32 5.62 -17.30
N ASN A 117 -13.08 5.86 -18.37
CA ASN A 117 -13.91 7.06 -18.54
C ASN A 117 -15.15 7.12 -17.63
N LYS A 118 -15.38 6.09 -16.83
CA LYS A 118 -16.49 6.00 -15.86
C LYS A 118 -15.98 5.88 -14.44
N ARG A 119 -14.67 6.02 -14.18
CA ARG A 119 -14.08 6.00 -12.84
C ARG A 119 -14.29 7.33 -12.11
N GLY A 120 -14.00 7.34 -10.81
CA GLY A 120 -13.92 8.57 -10.01
C GLY A 120 -12.79 9.49 -10.47
N VAL A 121 -12.70 10.67 -9.84
CA VAL A 121 -11.69 11.68 -10.18
C VAL A 121 -10.27 11.22 -9.81
N GLU A 122 -10.14 10.36 -8.80
CA GLU A 122 -8.87 9.71 -8.42
C GLU A 122 -8.69 8.35 -9.11
N GLY A 123 -9.50 8.05 -10.12
CA GLY A 123 -9.46 6.78 -10.84
C GLY A 123 -9.93 5.59 -10.01
N GLU A 124 -10.66 5.83 -8.94
CA GLU A 124 -11.28 4.80 -8.13
C GLU A 124 -12.51 4.19 -8.81
N THR A 125 -12.90 3.03 -8.32
CA THR A 125 -14.11 2.32 -8.79
C THR A 125 -15.18 2.33 -7.70
N LEU A 126 -16.40 1.92 -8.04
CA LEU A 126 -17.49 1.82 -7.09
C LEU A 126 -17.13 0.97 -5.86
N ILE A 127 -16.44 -0.16 -6.05
CA ILE A 127 -16.05 -1.04 -4.94
C ILE A 127 -15.01 -0.38 -4.03
N HIS A 128 -14.07 0.39 -4.57
CA HIS A 128 -13.13 1.15 -3.75
C HIS A 128 -13.87 2.11 -2.80
N LEU A 129 -14.87 2.84 -3.31
CA LEU A 129 -15.67 3.75 -2.48
C LEU A 129 -16.53 3.01 -1.45
N LEU A 130 -17.08 1.84 -1.80
CA LEU A 130 -17.88 1.04 -0.87
C LEU A 130 -17.03 0.45 0.25
N LEU A 131 -15.87 -0.13 -0.09
CA LEU A 131 -14.96 -0.73 0.89
C LEU A 131 -14.31 0.31 1.80
N ASN A 132 -14.11 1.53 1.31
CA ASN A 132 -13.58 2.62 2.14
C ASN A 132 -14.58 3.13 3.18
N ARG A 133 -15.86 2.76 3.10
CA ARG A 133 -16.84 3.10 4.14
C ARG A 133 -16.84 2.06 5.24
N GLU A 134 -16.93 2.53 6.48
CA GLU A 134 -17.04 1.66 7.67
C GLU A 134 -18.44 1.03 7.82
N GLU A 135 -19.38 1.33 6.93
CA GLU A 135 -20.74 0.78 6.99
C GLU A 135 -20.76 -0.69 6.52
N PRO A 136 -21.25 -1.64 7.35
CA PRO A 136 -21.25 -3.06 7.00
C PRO A 136 -22.11 -3.38 5.78
N VAL A 137 -23.14 -2.56 5.52
CA VAL A 137 -23.99 -2.68 4.33
C VAL A 137 -23.19 -2.40 3.05
N CYS A 138 -22.29 -1.43 3.07
CA CYS A 138 -21.43 -1.12 1.92
C CYS A 138 -20.47 -2.27 1.63
N GLN A 139 -19.89 -2.88 2.67
CA GLN A 139 -19.02 -4.05 2.55
C GLN A 139 -19.77 -5.24 1.91
N GLU A 140 -21.00 -5.53 2.35
CA GLU A 140 -21.75 -6.62 1.74
C GLU A 140 -22.14 -6.36 0.30
N ILE A 141 -22.51 -5.12 -0.04
CA ILE A 141 -22.80 -4.78 -1.43
C ILE A 141 -21.54 -4.92 -2.29
N ALA A 142 -20.37 -4.51 -1.78
CA ALA A 142 -19.11 -4.75 -2.45
C ALA A 142 -18.85 -6.25 -2.69
N ARG A 143 -19.08 -7.11 -1.68
CA ARG A 143 -18.94 -8.58 -1.82
C ARG A 143 -19.90 -9.15 -2.87
N ILE A 144 -21.15 -8.70 -2.91
CA ILE A 144 -22.13 -9.12 -3.92
C ILE A 144 -21.66 -8.72 -5.33
N LEU A 145 -21.14 -7.50 -5.49
CA LEU A 145 -20.63 -7.02 -6.77
C LEU A 145 -19.42 -7.80 -7.26
N VAL A 146 -18.46 -8.10 -6.37
CA VAL A 146 -17.29 -8.92 -6.70
C VAL A 146 -17.70 -10.34 -7.09
N ASN A 147 -18.67 -10.94 -6.38
CA ASN A 147 -19.21 -12.25 -6.75
C ASN A 147 -19.87 -12.26 -8.13
N LYS A 148 -20.61 -11.19 -8.49
CA LYS A 148 -21.23 -11.07 -9.82
C LYS A 148 -20.18 -10.80 -10.91
N TYR A 149 -19.16 -9.99 -10.60
CA TYR A 149 -18.16 -9.51 -11.54
C TYR A 149 -16.74 -9.64 -10.95
N PRO A 150 -16.13 -10.84 -11.00
CA PRO A 150 -14.86 -11.12 -10.31
C PRO A 150 -13.69 -10.27 -10.82
N GLY A 151 -13.73 -9.83 -12.08
CA GLY A 151 -12.70 -8.94 -12.63
C GLY A 151 -12.54 -7.61 -11.89
N LEU A 152 -13.55 -7.17 -11.12
CA LEU A 152 -13.46 -5.95 -10.30
C LEU A 152 -12.39 -6.05 -9.20
N ALA A 153 -12.07 -7.28 -8.77
CA ALA A 153 -11.02 -7.51 -7.77
C ALA A 153 -9.61 -7.12 -8.25
N LYS A 154 -9.43 -6.95 -9.57
CA LYS A 154 -8.16 -6.57 -10.20
C LYS A 154 -7.98 -5.07 -10.37
N ASP A 155 -9.05 -4.29 -10.14
CA ASP A 155 -9.00 -2.85 -10.28
C ASP A 155 -8.11 -2.21 -9.19
N ILE A 156 -7.38 -1.15 -9.59
CA ILE A 156 -6.54 -0.32 -8.73
C ILE A 156 -6.92 1.15 -8.87
N TYR A 157 -6.56 1.97 -7.88
CA TYR A 157 -6.56 3.43 -7.96
C TYR A 157 -5.54 3.94 -8.99
N LEU A 158 -5.88 5.01 -9.71
CA LEU A 158 -5.04 5.58 -10.78
C LEU A 158 -4.63 7.04 -10.52
N GLY A 159 -5.24 7.71 -9.55
CA GLY A 159 -4.85 9.04 -9.06
C GLY A 159 -3.48 9.02 -8.39
N GLU A 160 -2.84 10.18 -8.29
CA GLU A 160 -1.44 10.31 -7.86
C GLU A 160 -1.25 9.91 -6.38
N ASP A 161 -2.10 10.43 -5.50
CA ASP A 161 -1.98 10.21 -4.06
C ASP A 161 -2.16 8.73 -3.67
N MET A 162 -3.18 8.09 -4.26
CA MET A 162 -3.58 6.72 -3.91
C MET A 162 -3.13 5.68 -4.96
N PHE A 163 -2.22 6.04 -5.85
CA PHE A 163 -1.84 5.23 -7.00
C PHE A 163 -1.53 3.78 -6.64
N GLY A 164 -2.13 2.84 -7.37
CA GLY A 164 -1.86 1.41 -7.22
C GLY A 164 -2.48 0.74 -6.00
N GLN A 165 -3.16 1.50 -5.12
CA GLN A 165 -3.97 0.89 -4.07
C GLN A 165 -5.06 0.02 -4.70
N SER A 166 -5.18 -1.21 -4.24
CA SER A 166 -6.20 -2.15 -4.71
C SER A 166 -7.27 -2.38 -3.64
N CYS A 167 -8.41 -2.96 -4.03
CA CYS A 167 -9.44 -3.39 -3.09
C CYS A 167 -8.87 -4.33 -2.00
N LEU A 168 -7.87 -5.16 -2.36
CA LEU A 168 -7.19 -6.04 -1.41
C LEU A 168 -6.47 -5.25 -0.31
N HIS A 169 -5.82 -4.13 -0.63
CA HIS A 169 -5.21 -3.26 0.38
C HIS A 169 -6.26 -2.67 1.33
N LEU A 170 -7.38 -2.19 0.79
CA LEU A 170 -8.46 -1.61 1.60
C LEU A 170 -9.03 -2.65 2.57
N SER A 171 -9.37 -3.86 2.10
CA SER A 171 -9.92 -4.91 2.96
C SER A 171 -8.98 -5.33 4.08
N ILE A 172 -7.66 -5.34 3.81
CA ILE A 172 -6.65 -5.62 4.84
C ILE A 172 -6.60 -4.50 5.89
N VAL A 173 -6.66 -3.24 5.46
CA VAL A 173 -6.71 -2.09 6.37
C VAL A 173 -7.95 -2.17 7.26
N HIS A 174 -9.09 -2.62 6.73
CA HIS A 174 -10.35 -2.78 7.46
C HIS A 174 -10.45 -4.06 8.30
N ASP A 175 -9.42 -4.91 8.30
CA ASP A 175 -9.42 -6.19 9.04
C ASP A 175 -10.53 -7.16 8.59
N ASP A 176 -10.97 -7.06 7.33
CA ASP A 176 -12.09 -7.82 6.78
C ASP A 176 -11.62 -9.10 6.09
N TYR A 177 -11.46 -10.17 6.89
CA TYR A 177 -11.00 -11.48 6.43
C TYR A 177 -11.83 -12.04 5.26
N ASP A 178 -13.17 -11.97 5.37
CA ASP A 178 -14.08 -12.57 4.39
C ASP A 178 -13.97 -11.87 3.03
N THR A 179 -13.85 -10.54 3.02
CA THR A 179 -13.64 -9.79 1.77
C THR A 179 -12.26 -10.04 1.19
N VAL A 180 -11.21 -10.14 2.02
CA VAL A 180 -9.86 -10.52 1.55
C VAL A 180 -9.92 -11.88 0.86
N GLN A 181 -10.57 -12.87 1.47
CA GLN A 181 -10.70 -14.21 0.90
C GLN A 181 -11.42 -14.17 -0.45
N LEU A 182 -12.57 -13.51 -0.51
CA LEU A 182 -13.36 -13.37 -1.74
C LEU A 182 -12.56 -12.69 -2.86
N LEU A 183 -11.80 -11.64 -2.55
CA LEU A 183 -10.98 -10.93 -3.54
C LEU A 183 -9.87 -11.83 -4.09
N LEU A 184 -9.21 -12.62 -3.24
CA LEU A 184 -8.18 -13.58 -3.67
C LEU A 184 -8.78 -14.69 -4.56
N GLU A 185 -9.93 -15.24 -4.18
CA GLU A 185 -10.66 -16.23 -4.99
C GLU A 185 -11.10 -15.65 -6.34
N SER A 186 -11.40 -14.35 -6.39
CA SER A 186 -11.75 -13.61 -7.61
C SER A 186 -10.54 -13.19 -8.46
N GLY A 187 -9.32 -13.57 -8.06
CA GLY A 187 -8.10 -13.32 -8.81
C GLY A 187 -7.48 -11.95 -8.59
N ALA A 188 -7.70 -11.32 -7.43
CA ALA A 188 -6.94 -10.13 -7.02
C ALA A 188 -5.43 -10.40 -6.99
N SER A 189 -4.63 -9.41 -7.39
CA SER A 189 -3.18 -9.54 -7.36
C SER A 189 -2.64 -9.47 -5.94
N VAL A 190 -2.09 -10.59 -5.45
CA VAL A 190 -1.41 -10.69 -4.14
C VAL A 190 -0.17 -9.81 -4.03
N ASN A 191 0.40 -9.41 -5.18
CA ASN A 191 1.60 -8.57 -5.27
C ASN A 191 1.28 -7.21 -5.91
N ALA A 192 0.03 -6.73 -5.80
CA ALA A 192 -0.30 -5.35 -6.15
C ALA A 192 0.58 -4.38 -5.36
N ARG A 193 0.90 -3.21 -5.92
CA ARG A 193 1.78 -2.23 -5.27
C ARG A 193 1.05 -0.90 -5.13
N ALA A 194 0.84 -0.46 -3.90
CA ALA A 194 0.35 0.88 -3.57
C ALA A 194 1.53 1.86 -3.52
N THR A 195 1.81 2.55 -4.64
CA THR A 195 2.98 3.42 -4.82
C THR A 195 2.63 4.91 -4.93
N GLY A 196 1.40 5.29 -4.59
CA GLY A 196 1.00 6.70 -4.55
C GLY A 196 1.70 7.48 -3.43
N ASP A 197 1.71 8.81 -3.57
CA ASP A 197 2.45 9.72 -2.69
C ASP A 197 2.00 9.61 -1.23
N PHE A 198 0.72 9.31 -0.99
CA PHE A 198 0.17 9.08 0.35
C PHE A 198 0.84 7.92 1.09
N PHE A 199 1.33 6.93 0.34
CA PHE A 199 2.01 5.76 0.89
C PHE A 199 3.51 5.96 1.06
N MET A 200 4.06 7.12 0.71
CA MET A 200 5.48 7.41 0.88
C MET A 200 5.81 7.95 2.28
N PRO A 201 7.06 7.79 2.75
CA PRO A 201 7.55 8.54 3.91
C PRO A 201 7.48 10.05 3.65
N GLU A 202 7.19 10.88 4.66
CA GLU A 202 7.04 12.34 4.50
C GLU A 202 8.25 13.01 3.83
N ASP A 203 9.47 12.60 4.18
CA ASP A 203 10.71 13.23 3.69
C ASP A 203 11.33 12.51 2.48
N TRP A 204 10.55 11.75 1.70
CA TRP A 204 11.09 10.89 0.64
C TRP A 204 11.78 11.64 -0.50
N GLU A 205 11.39 12.90 -0.75
CA GLU A 205 11.97 13.75 -1.80
C GLU A 205 13.23 14.51 -1.36
N GLU A 206 13.33 14.84 -0.06
CA GLU A 206 14.34 15.78 0.44
C GLU A 206 15.57 15.10 1.05
N LYS A 207 15.41 13.89 1.61
CA LYS A 207 16.47 13.21 2.36
C LYS A 207 17.16 12.12 1.54
N ASP A 208 18.47 11.99 1.75
CA ASP A 208 19.20 10.79 1.33
C ASP A 208 18.52 9.55 1.91
N ILE A 209 18.35 8.51 1.09
CA ILE A 209 17.70 7.24 1.49
C ILE A 209 18.34 6.65 2.78
N LYS A 210 19.63 6.95 3.04
CA LYS A 210 20.37 6.48 4.22
C LYS A 210 20.05 7.22 5.52
N THR A 211 19.53 8.44 5.45
CA THR A 211 19.20 9.29 6.60
C THR A 211 17.70 9.33 6.91
N MET A 212 16.88 8.71 6.06
CA MET A 212 15.43 8.57 6.25
C MET A 212 15.08 7.87 7.57
N ASP A 213 14.09 8.41 8.27
CA ASP A 213 13.52 7.86 9.51
C ASP A 213 12.19 7.13 9.27
N TYR A 214 11.74 7.08 8.02
CA TYR A 214 10.53 6.41 7.54
C TYR A 214 9.27 6.85 8.30
N GLN A 215 9.24 8.12 8.75
CA GLN A 215 8.00 8.75 9.22
C GLN A 215 7.07 9.00 8.04
N GLY A 216 5.77 8.89 8.26
CA GLY A 216 4.75 9.15 7.25
C GLY A 216 3.39 8.61 7.66
N TYR A 217 2.34 9.19 7.08
CA TYR A 217 0.95 8.88 7.40
C TYR A 217 0.60 7.40 7.23
N ALA A 218 1.03 6.79 6.13
CA ALA A 218 0.62 5.44 5.75
C ALA A 218 1.71 4.62 5.02
N TYR A 219 2.99 4.84 5.33
CA TYR A 219 4.05 4.02 4.77
C TYR A 219 3.99 2.58 5.30
N TYR A 220 3.51 1.62 4.49
CA TYR A 220 3.30 0.22 4.86
C TYR A 220 4.00 -0.79 3.93
N GLY A 221 4.91 -0.32 3.07
CA GLY A 221 5.74 -1.18 2.21
C GLY A 221 5.04 -1.74 0.99
N GLU A 222 4.09 -0.98 0.42
CA GLU A 222 3.43 -1.15 -0.89
C GLU A 222 2.62 -2.43 -1.15
N TYR A 223 3.00 -3.58 -0.60
CA TYR A 223 2.40 -4.88 -0.91
C TYR A 223 1.34 -5.28 0.11
N PRO A 224 0.28 -6.02 -0.30
CA PRO A 224 -0.76 -6.51 0.60
C PRO A 224 -0.21 -7.29 1.81
N LEU A 225 0.79 -8.14 1.59
CA LEU A 225 1.43 -8.91 2.67
C LEU A 225 2.16 -8.00 3.67
N ALA A 226 2.76 -6.91 3.20
CA ALA A 226 3.42 -5.92 4.06
C ALA A 226 2.39 -5.12 4.88
N PHE A 227 1.24 -4.80 4.29
CA PHE A 227 0.11 -4.21 5.02
C PHE A 227 -0.37 -5.14 6.14
N ALA A 228 -0.66 -6.41 5.83
CA ALA A 228 -1.11 -7.39 6.82
C ALA A 228 -0.11 -7.51 7.98
N ALA A 229 1.19 -7.50 7.66
CA ALA A 229 2.24 -7.51 8.68
C ALA A 229 2.26 -6.24 9.54
N CYS A 230 2.09 -5.06 8.94
CA CYS A 230 2.02 -3.78 9.65
C CYS A 230 0.82 -3.70 10.62
N PHE A 231 -0.29 -4.37 10.32
CA PHE A 231 -1.48 -4.44 11.18
C PHE A 231 -1.46 -5.61 12.17
N GLU A 232 -0.42 -6.45 12.15
CA GLU A 232 -0.27 -7.63 13.01
C GLU A 232 -1.38 -8.68 12.85
N ASN A 233 -2.11 -8.69 11.73
CA ASN A 233 -3.12 -9.72 11.45
C ASN A 233 -2.45 -10.95 10.82
N LYS A 234 -2.31 -12.02 11.61
CA LYS A 234 -1.72 -13.30 11.18
C LYS A 234 -2.66 -14.11 10.30
N ASP A 235 -3.96 -14.04 10.52
CA ASP A 235 -4.95 -14.80 9.77
C ASP A 235 -5.01 -14.32 8.31
N ILE A 236 -5.01 -12.99 8.10
CA ILE A 236 -4.89 -12.38 6.77
C ILE A 236 -3.50 -12.63 6.18
N TYR A 237 -2.44 -12.59 6.99
CA TYR A 237 -1.09 -12.90 6.51
C TYR A 237 -1.00 -14.32 5.92
N ASP A 238 -1.59 -15.30 6.60
CA ASP A 238 -1.65 -16.70 6.17
C ASP A 238 -2.52 -16.87 4.92
N LEU A 239 -3.60 -16.11 4.82
CA LEU A 239 -4.49 -16.11 3.66
C LEU A 239 -3.75 -15.64 2.39
N LEU A 240 -2.73 -14.79 2.54
CA LEU A 240 -1.83 -14.33 1.48
C LEU A 240 -0.67 -15.29 1.20
N TYR A 241 -0.83 -16.61 1.41
CA TYR A 241 0.22 -17.63 1.25
C TYR A 241 0.95 -17.63 -0.12
N GLY A 242 0.33 -17.11 -1.17
CA GLY A 242 0.92 -16.95 -2.51
C GLY A 242 1.86 -15.75 -2.66
N ALA A 243 1.85 -14.81 -1.70
CA ALA A 243 2.73 -13.65 -1.69
C ALA A 243 4.16 -14.03 -1.32
N ASN A 244 5.13 -13.23 -1.78
CA ASN A 244 6.53 -13.42 -1.44
C ASN A 244 6.97 -12.40 -0.38
N PRO A 245 7.31 -12.84 0.87
CA PRO A 245 7.71 -11.92 1.94
C PRO A 245 9.01 -11.14 1.65
N ASP A 246 9.81 -11.65 0.71
CA ASP A 246 11.10 -11.07 0.33
C ASP A 246 10.99 -10.00 -0.76
N LEU A 247 9.79 -9.70 -1.26
CA LEU A 247 9.60 -8.61 -2.21
C LEU A 247 9.96 -7.27 -1.55
N GLN A 248 10.63 -6.44 -2.34
CA GLN A 248 11.14 -5.15 -1.92
C GLN A 248 10.28 -4.04 -2.51
N ASP A 249 9.96 -3.05 -1.67
CA ASP A 249 9.29 -1.81 -2.09
C ASP A 249 10.28 -0.88 -2.85
N MET A 250 9.85 0.34 -3.19
CA MET A 250 10.71 1.33 -3.87
C MET A 250 11.97 1.71 -3.09
N PHE A 251 12.01 1.52 -1.78
CA PHE A 251 13.16 1.78 -0.93
C PHE A 251 14.02 0.54 -0.66
N GLY A 252 13.69 -0.60 -1.28
CA GLY A 252 14.37 -1.87 -1.05
C GLY A 252 13.91 -2.57 0.24
N ASN A 253 12.88 -2.08 0.92
CA ASN A 253 12.44 -2.63 2.18
C ASN A 253 11.52 -3.84 1.95
N THR A 254 11.80 -4.93 2.66
CA THR A 254 10.97 -6.14 2.71
C THR A 254 9.92 -6.07 3.83
N VAL A 255 9.05 -7.08 3.94
CA VAL A 255 8.09 -7.19 5.04
C VAL A 255 8.74 -7.14 6.43
N LEU A 256 9.95 -7.68 6.56
CA LEU A 256 10.70 -7.65 7.83
C LEU A 256 11.23 -6.24 8.14
N HIS A 257 11.63 -5.47 7.14
CA HIS A 257 11.97 -4.06 7.33
C HIS A 257 10.75 -3.27 7.78
N MET A 258 9.58 -3.53 7.19
CA MET A 258 8.32 -2.89 7.62
C MET A 258 7.96 -3.21 9.07
N CYS A 259 8.11 -4.47 9.49
CA CYS A 259 7.92 -4.86 10.89
C CYS A 259 8.86 -4.08 11.83
N VAL A 260 10.09 -3.80 11.41
CA VAL A 260 11.04 -2.97 12.19
C VAL A 260 10.61 -1.51 12.25
N ILE A 261 10.21 -0.93 11.12
CA ILE A 261 9.79 0.48 11.02
C ILE A 261 8.55 0.73 11.88
N LYS A 262 7.54 -0.15 11.79
CA LYS A 262 6.31 -0.10 12.57
C LYS A 262 6.41 -0.72 13.96
N ASN A 263 7.58 -1.24 14.33
CA ASN A 263 7.87 -1.86 15.64
C ASN A 263 6.90 -3.01 15.99
N LYS A 264 6.69 -3.93 15.04
CA LYS A 264 5.82 -5.11 15.10
C LYS A 264 6.59 -6.39 15.40
N ASN A 265 6.97 -6.50 16.66
CA ASN A 265 7.71 -7.60 17.27
C ASN A 265 7.14 -9.00 16.99
N ALA A 266 5.88 -9.22 17.40
CA ALA A 266 5.24 -10.52 17.30
C ALA A 266 5.08 -10.98 15.84
N MET A 267 4.78 -10.03 14.94
CA MET A 267 4.66 -10.31 13.52
C MET A 267 6.01 -10.59 12.86
N TYR A 268 7.09 -9.91 13.27
CA TYR A 268 8.44 -10.24 12.78
C TYR A 268 8.78 -11.70 13.09
N SER A 269 8.63 -12.11 14.35
CA SER A 269 8.86 -13.51 14.77
C SER A 269 7.99 -14.49 14.01
N TYR A 270 6.74 -14.12 13.74
CA TYR A 270 5.80 -14.92 12.98
C TYR A 270 6.24 -15.11 11.53
N ALA A 271 6.57 -14.02 10.81
CA ALA A 271 7.00 -14.04 9.43
C ALA A 271 8.30 -14.83 9.22
N VAL A 272 9.27 -14.71 10.14
CA VAL A 272 10.54 -15.48 10.09
C VAL A 272 10.30 -16.97 10.30
N ARG A 273 9.37 -17.34 11.18
CA ARG A 273 9.04 -18.75 11.50
C ARG A 273 7.85 -19.29 10.71
N HIS A 274 7.41 -18.56 9.68
CA HIS A 274 6.22 -18.92 8.95
C HIS A 274 6.39 -20.30 8.31
N TRP A 275 5.41 -21.17 8.50
CA TRP A 275 5.49 -22.59 8.14
C TRP A 275 5.59 -22.83 6.63
N HIS A 276 4.86 -22.05 5.82
CA HIS A 276 4.85 -22.18 4.36
C HIS A 276 6.06 -21.51 3.70
N LYS A 277 6.23 -20.20 3.94
CA LYS A 277 7.28 -19.39 3.33
C LYS A 277 7.92 -18.44 4.35
N PRO A 278 9.01 -18.84 5.01
CA PRO A 278 9.68 -17.99 5.98
C PRO A 278 10.35 -16.80 5.30
N ALA A 279 10.26 -15.62 5.92
CA ALA A 279 10.89 -14.40 5.43
C ALA A 279 12.40 -14.38 5.70
N HIS A 280 13.21 -13.94 4.74
CA HIS A 280 14.67 -13.92 4.88
C HIS A 280 15.16 -12.67 5.64
N THR A 281 15.96 -12.89 6.68
CA THR A 281 16.46 -11.83 7.58
C THR A 281 17.66 -11.05 7.04
N ASN A 282 18.29 -11.52 5.95
CA ASN A 282 19.58 -11.01 5.49
C ASN A 282 19.48 -10.12 4.25
N ILE A 283 18.28 -9.88 3.74
CA ILE A 283 18.05 -9.00 2.59
C ILE A 283 18.34 -7.56 3.01
N VAL A 284 19.05 -6.82 2.16
CA VAL A 284 19.39 -5.42 2.39
C VAL A 284 18.50 -4.50 1.57
N ASN A 285 18.10 -3.37 2.14
CA ASN A 285 17.40 -2.32 1.43
C ASN A 285 18.33 -1.43 0.58
N HIS A 286 17.78 -0.42 -0.11
CA HIS A 286 18.57 0.50 -0.94
C HIS A 286 19.55 1.36 -0.11
N ALA A 287 19.29 1.54 1.18
CA ALA A 287 20.24 2.15 2.11
C ALA A 287 21.32 1.17 2.62
N SER A 288 21.32 -0.09 2.16
CA SER A 288 22.22 -1.16 2.59
C SER A 288 22.03 -1.59 4.05
N TYR A 289 20.84 -1.41 4.61
CA TYR A 289 20.47 -1.92 5.93
C TYR A 289 19.77 -3.28 5.79
N THR A 290 20.11 -4.24 6.65
CA THR A 290 19.26 -5.40 6.93
C THR A 290 18.20 -5.00 7.96
N PRO A 291 17.14 -5.79 8.20
CA PRO A 291 16.19 -5.49 9.28
C PRO A 291 16.86 -5.32 10.65
N LEU A 292 17.92 -6.09 10.93
CA LEU A 292 18.68 -5.99 12.17
C LEU A 292 19.43 -4.65 12.29
N THR A 293 20.14 -4.23 11.24
CA THR A 293 20.89 -2.95 11.26
C THR A 293 19.96 -1.74 11.12
N LEU A 294 18.78 -1.91 10.50
CA LEU A 294 17.75 -0.88 10.51
C LEU A 294 17.19 -0.66 11.92
N ALA A 295 17.00 -1.72 12.70
CA ALA A 295 16.51 -1.60 14.07
C ALA A 295 17.49 -0.84 14.97
N THR A 296 18.80 -1.00 14.78
CA THR A 296 19.81 -0.22 15.51
C THR A 296 19.79 1.25 15.09
N LYS A 297 19.69 1.53 13.79
CA LYS A 297 19.57 2.89 13.25
C LYS A 297 18.35 3.63 13.77
N LEU A 298 17.20 2.96 13.86
CA LEU A 298 15.94 3.53 14.37
C LEU A 298 15.82 3.47 15.90
N GLY A 299 16.79 2.89 16.62
CA GLY A 299 16.76 2.76 18.07
C GLY A 299 15.67 1.83 18.61
N ARG A 300 15.21 0.85 17.82
CA ARG A 300 14.12 -0.08 18.17
C ARG A 300 14.64 -1.24 19.03
N ARG A 301 14.93 -0.95 20.29
CA ARG A 301 15.54 -1.90 21.24
C ARG A 301 14.78 -3.23 21.38
N GLN A 302 13.45 -3.20 21.47
CA GLN A 302 12.66 -4.40 21.77
C GLN A 302 12.72 -5.42 20.62
N ILE A 303 12.47 -4.98 19.38
CA ILE A 303 12.55 -5.85 18.20
C ILE A 303 13.98 -6.29 17.91
N PHE A 304 14.98 -5.45 18.19
CA PHE A 304 16.39 -5.81 18.10
C PHE A 304 16.73 -7.04 18.96
N TYR A 305 16.33 -7.04 20.25
CA TYR A 305 16.55 -8.20 21.11
C TYR A 305 15.80 -9.44 20.64
N GLU A 306 14.57 -9.29 20.18
CA GLU A 306 13.80 -10.40 19.64
C GLU A 306 14.50 -11.02 18.41
N MET A 307 15.02 -10.20 17.50
CA MET A 307 15.82 -10.67 16.37
C MET A 307 17.06 -11.46 16.81
N LEU A 308 17.81 -10.97 17.81
CA LEU A 308 18.96 -11.70 18.34
C LEU A 308 18.56 -13.06 18.93
N GLU A 309 17.45 -13.10 19.66
CA GLU A 309 16.92 -14.33 20.24
C GLU A 309 16.41 -15.33 19.19
N LEU A 310 15.92 -14.84 18.04
CA LEU A 310 15.55 -15.69 16.89
C LEU A 310 16.78 -16.25 16.17
N MET A 311 17.86 -15.47 16.08
CA MET A 311 19.08 -15.83 15.37
C MET A 311 20.04 -16.71 16.19
N LYS A 312 19.84 -16.82 17.51
CA LYS A 312 20.74 -17.56 18.38
C LYS A 312 20.72 -19.07 18.07
N VAL A 313 21.88 -19.69 18.21
CA VAL A 313 22.03 -21.15 18.17
C VAL A 313 22.41 -21.62 19.57
N GLU A 314 21.55 -22.41 20.20
CA GLU A 314 21.84 -23.03 21.50
C GLU A 314 22.68 -24.29 21.27
N PHE A 315 23.88 -24.36 21.85
CA PHE A 315 24.75 -25.54 21.76
C PHE A 315 24.41 -26.58 22.81
N TRP A 316 24.21 -26.14 24.05
CA TRP A 316 23.84 -27.01 25.15
C TRP A 316 23.15 -26.24 26.27
N ARG A 317 22.36 -26.97 27.05
CA ARG A 317 21.72 -26.51 28.27
C ARG A 317 21.86 -27.56 29.35
N PHE A 318 22.37 -27.16 30.51
CA PHE A 318 22.44 -27.99 31.70
C PHE A 318 21.74 -27.26 32.84
N SER A 319 20.55 -27.73 33.22
CA SER A 319 19.69 -27.07 34.21
C SER A 319 19.35 -25.63 33.78
N ASP A 320 19.88 -24.65 34.51
CA ASP A 320 19.76 -23.21 34.37
C ASP A 320 20.94 -22.57 33.61
N MET A 321 21.97 -23.34 33.28
CA MET A 321 23.10 -22.89 32.49
C MET A 321 22.86 -23.19 31.00
N THR A 322 22.94 -22.17 30.15
CA THR A 322 22.84 -22.28 28.69
C THR A 322 24.11 -21.75 28.03
N CYS A 323 24.56 -22.42 26.97
CA CYS A 323 25.60 -21.91 26.08
C CYS A 323 24.99 -21.72 24.69
N SER A 324 24.92 -20.47 24.26
CA SER A 324 24.36 -20.09 22.95
C SER A 324 25.36 -19.21 22.20
N ALA A 325 25.40 -19.36 20.88
CA ALA A 325 26.09 -18.44 19.97
C ALA A 325 25.08 -17.50 19.30
N TYR A 326 25.51 -16.25 19.13
CA TYR A 326 24.80 -15.25 18.34
C TYR A 326 25.63 -14.95 17.09
N PRO A 327 25.02 -14.90 15.89
CA PRO A 327 25.74 -14.56 14.67
C PRO A 327 26.21 -13.11 14.72
N LEU A 328 27.47 -12.89 14.35
CA LEU A 328 28.13 -11.57 14.42
C LEU A 328 28.19 -10.86 13.06
N ASP A 329 27.70 -11.48 11.98
CA ASP A 329 27.87 -10.99 10.60
C ASP A 329 27.43 -9.53 10.39
N ALA A 330 26.40 -9.10 11.12
CA ALA A 330 25.84 -7.75 11.05
C ALA A 330 26.20 -6.87 12.28
N LEU A 331 26.87 -7.43 13.29
CA LEU A 331 27.23 -6.77 14.54
C LEU A 331 28.73 -6.45 14.63
N ASP A 332 29.57 -7.22 13.95
CA ASP A 332 31.00 -7.00 13.95
C ASP A 332 31.39 -5.85 13.01
N THR A 333 32.40 -5.11 13.45
CA THR A 333 33.17 -4.21 12.61
C THR A 333 33.90 -4.93 11.50
N ILE A 334 34.18 -6.23 11.59
CA ILE A 334 34.84 -7.01 10.54
C ILE A 334 33.83 -7.95 9.89
N ARG A 335 33.62 -7.80 8.59
CA ARG A 335 32.75 -8.68 7.80
C ARG A 335 33.45 -10.00 7.47
N PRO A 336 32.72 -11.06 7.08
CA PRO A 336 33.31 -12.35 6.70
C PRO A 336 34.32 -12.29 5.55
N ASP A 337 34.26 -11.25 4.72
CA ASP A 337 35.21 -10.97 3.64
C ASP A 337 36.48 -10.22 4.11
N GLY A 338 36.60 -9.93 5.40
CA GLY A 338 37.70 -9.18 6.00
C GLY A 338 37.59 -7.66 5.84
N SER A 339 36.52 -7.14 5.23
CA SER A 339 36.29 -5.71 5.11
C SER A 339 35.75 -5.11 6.43
N THR A 340 36.04 -3.84 6.69
CA THR A 340 35.53 -3.16 7.89
C THR A 340 34.20 -2.46 7.63
N SER A 341 33.20 -2.70 8.48
CA SER A 341 31.90 -2.05 8.43
C SER A 341 32.01 -0.63 9.01
N VAL A 342 31.54 0.38 8.26
CA VAL A 342 31.61 1.81 8.65
C VAL A 342 30.56 2.15 9.73
N PHE A 343 29.68 1.21 10.08
CA PHE A 343 28.54 1.41 10.96
C PHE A 343 28.90 1.83 12.39
N PHE A 344 30.07 1.42 12.89
CA PHE A 344 30.52 1.77 14.25
C PHE A 344 31.46 2.98 14.32
N LYS A 345 31.47 3.85 13.30
CA LYS A 345 31.94 5.23 13.50
C LYS A 345 30.84 6.04 14.22
N LEU A 346 30.56 5.67 15.47
CA LEU A 346 29.87 6.55 16.40
C LEU A 346 30.75 7.81 16.58
N LYS A 347 30.22 8.95 16.13
CA LYS A 347 30.76 10.27 16.48
C LYS A 347 30.20 10.72 17.81
#